data_AF-A0A9D8L853-F1
#
_entry.id   AF-A0A9D8L853-F1
#
_cell.length_a   1.000
_cell.length_b   1.000
_cell.length_c   1.000
_cell.angle_alpha   90.00
_cell.angle_beta   90.00
_cell.angle_gamma   90.00
#
_symmetry.space_group_name_H-M   'P 1'
#
loop_
_entity.id
_entity.type
_entity.pdbx_description
1 polymer ?
#
loop_
_entity_poly.entity_id
_entity_poly.type
_entity_poly.pdbx_seq_one_letter_code
_entity_poly.pdbx_strand_id
1 'polypeptide(L)' 'MTTFKYGLTLEAQGGNKLRRFKAWAKQHVPDLEYRLPPQTPIETTTMTIRLRSLEDIQRVQGALSGSLP' A
#
# COMPACT_ATOMS: atom_id res chain seq x y z
N MET A 1 -12.77 -0.05 -17.55
CA MET A 1 -12.96 0.40 -16.15
C MET A 1 -12.13 -0.52 -15.25
N THR A 2 -11.00 -0.05 -14.73
CA THR A 2 -10.15 -0.81 -13.81
C THR A 2 -10.66 -0.66 -12.38
N THR A 3 -11.25 -1.72 -11.84
CA THR A 3 -11.91 -1.70 -10.52
C THR A 3 -10.94 -2.16 -9.44
N PHE A 4 -10.71 -1.33 -8.43
CA PHE A 4 -9.90 -1.68 -7.26
C PHE A 4 -10.83 -2.20 -6.15
N LYS A 5 -11.09 -3.52 -6.15
CA LYS A 5 -12.07 -4.14 -5.23
C LYS A 5 -11.46 -4.49 -3.88
N TYR A 6 -10.16 -4.79 -3.85
CA TYR A 6 -9.52 -5.35 -2.66
C TYR A 6 -8.90 -4.25 -1.81
N GLY A 7 -9.19 -4.25 -0.51
CA GLY A 7 -8.56 -3.35 0.46
C GLY A 7 -7.49 -4.10 1.24
N LEU A 8 -6.27 -3.56 1.30
CA LEU A 8 -5.18 -4.09 2.10
C LEU A 8 -4.73 -3.02 3.10
N THR A 9 -4.84 -3.33 4.39
CA THR A 9 -4.36 -2.46 5.47
C THR A 9 -2.92 -2.81 5.80
N LEU A 10 -2.06 -1.80 5.77
CA LEU A 10 -0.63 -1.91 6.02
C LEU A 10 -0.27 -1.08 7.24
N GLU A 11 0.66 -1.59 8.04
CA GLU A 11 1.28 -0.83 9.12
C GLU A 11 2.27 0.18 8.52
N ALA A 12 2.08 1.45 8.88
CA ALA A 12 2.81 2.59 8.36
C ALA A 12 2.87 3.66 9.45
N GLN A 13 4.00 3.76 10.13
CA GLN A 13 4.17 4.73 11.21
C GLN A 13 4.77 6.06 10.69
N GLY A 14 4.38 7.16 11.34
CA GLY A 14 4.91 8.50 11.07
C GLY A 14 4.26 9.24 9.90
N GLY A 15 4.90 10.35 9.50
CA GLY A 15 4.45 11.20 8.40
C GLY A 15 4.77 10.62 7.01
N ASN A 16 4.25 11.26 5.95
CA ASN A 16 4.58 10.96 4.55
C ASN A 16 4.31 9.51 4.09
N LYS A 17 3.42 8.79 4.77
CA LYS A 17 3.08 7.37 4.51
C LYS A 17 2.81 7.07 3.04
N LEU A 18 1.97 7.90 2.41
CA LEU A 18 1.62 7.76 1.00
C LEU A 18 2.85 7.85 0.08
N ARG A 19 3.77 8.77 0.37
CA ARG A 19 4.99 8.96 -0.42
C ARG A 19 5.96 7.80 -0.23
N ARG A 20 6.11 7.32 1.00
CA ARG A 20 6.95 6.14 1.34
C ARG A 20 6.42 4.90 0.64
N PHE A 21 5.12 4.65 0.68
CA PHE A 21 4.52 3.53 -0.05
C PHE A 21 4.78 3.62 -1.55
N LYS A 22 4.61 4.80 -2.17
CA LYS A 22 4.92 4.95 -3.60
C LYS A 22 6.37 4.59 -3.94
N ALA A 23 7.31 5.05 -3.11
CA ALA A 23 8.74 4.77 -3.29
C ALA A 23 9.07 3.29 -3.06
N TRP A 24 8.48 2.68 -2.03
CA TRP A 24 8.63 1.26 -1.74
C TRP A 24 8.03 0.40 -2.85
N ALA A 25 6.80 0.69 -3.28
CA ALA A 25 6.11 -0.07 -4.33
C ALA A 25 6.92 -0.05 -5.63
N LYS A 26 7.46 1.12 -6.01
CA LYS A 26 8.33 1.24 -7.20
C LYS A 26 9.59 0.37 -7.12
N GLN A 27 10.11 0.12 -5.92
CA GLN A 27 11.35 -0.64 -5.72
C GLN A 27 11.11 -2.14 -5.57
N HIS A 28 10.05 -2.54 -4.86
CA HIS A 28 9.82 -3.94 -4.48
C HIS A 28 8.77 -4.66 -5.33
N VAL A 29 7.80 -3.92 -5.85
CA VAL A 29 6.69 -4.46 -6.65
C VAL A 29 6.47 -3.55 -7.86
N PRO A 30 7.45 -3.51 -8.80
CA PRO A 30 7.29 -2.74 -10.03
C PRO A 30 6.03 -3.21 -10.77
N ASP A 31 5.39 -2.27 -11.46
CA ASP A 31 4.13 -2.49 -12.19
C ASP A 31 2.89 -2.80 -11.33
N LEU A 32 2.99 -2.68 -10.00
CA LEU A 32 1.83 -2.80 -9.13
C LEU A 32 0.85 -1.63 -9.39
N GLU A 33 -0.37 -1.99 -9.76
CA GLU A 33 -1.45 -1.03 -9.92
C GLU A 33 -2.29 -0.94 -8.64
N TYR A 34 -2.19 0.19 -7.95
CA TYR A 34 -2.88 0.44 -6.69
C TYR A 34 -3.55 1.81 -6.66
N ARG A 35 -4.51 1.97 -5.74
CA ARG A 35 -5.12 3.25 -5.39
C ARG A 35 -4.88 3.54 -3.92
N LEU A 36 -4.27 4.69 -3.66
CA LEU A 36 -4.02 5.18 -2.31
C LEU A 36 -5.27 5.82 -1.70
N PRO A 37 -5.39 5.82 -0.37
CA PRO A 37 -6.42 6.60 0.30
C PRO A 37 -6.15 8.10 0.07
N PRO A 38 -7.21 8.93 0.00
CA PRO A 38 -7.08 10.35 -0.30
C PRO A 38 -6.34 11.11 0.80
N GLN A 39 -6.51 10.70 2.05
CA GLN A 39 -5.82 11.26 3.20
C GLN A 39 -5.61 10.16 4.26
N THR A 40 -4.42 10.16 4.86
CA THR A 40 -4.11 9.36 6.05
C THR A 40 -3.75 10.33 7.17
N PRO A 41 -4.43 10.30 8.33
CA PRO A 41 -4.02 11.10 9.47
C PRO A 41 -2.56 10.79 9.86
N ILE A 42 -1.87 11.77 10.43
CA ILE A 42 -0.47 11.58 10.85
C ILE A 42 -0.42 10.60 12.03
N GLU A 43 -1.43 10.67 12.91
CA GLU A 43 -1.56 9.85 14.12
C GLU A 43 -1.84 8.37 13.84
N THR A 44 -2.42 8.02 12.68
CA THR A 44 -2.67 6.61 12.37
C THR A 44 -1.35 5.88 12.16
N THR A 45 -1.24 4.68 12.72
CA THR A 45 -0.10 3.77 12.48
C THR A 45 -0.38 2.81 11.32
N THR A 46 -1.50 2.99 10.62
CA THR A 46 -1.93 2.15 9.51
C THR A 46 -2.44 3.00 8.33
N MET A 47 -2.40 2.41 7.14
CA MET A 47 -3.10 2.93 5.96
C MET A 47 -3.67 1.79 5.12
N THR A 48 -4.81 2.05 4.48
CA THR A 48 -5.47 1.07 3.62
C THR A 48 -5.28 1.43 2.15
N ILE A 49 -4.60 0.59 1.40
CA ILE A 49 -4.47 0.71 -0.06
C ILE A 49 -5.51 -0.15 -0.76
N ARG A 50 -5.87 0.22 -1.98
CA ARG A 50 -6.82 -0.52 -2.83
C ARG A 50 -6.07 -1.19 -3.98
N LEU A 51 -6.32 -2.47 -4.19
CA LEU A 51 -5.68 -3.34 -5.18
C LEU A 51 -6.71 -3.95 -6.13
N ARG A 52 -6.26 -4.42 -7.30
CA ARG A 52 -7.14 -4.97 -8.34
C ARG A 52 -7.43 -6.44 -8.17
N SER A 53 -6.47 -7.20 -7.69
CA SER A 53 -6.54 -8.65 -7.60
C SER A 53 -6.07 -9.17 -6.24
N LEU A 54 -6.41 -10.43 -5.94
CA LEU A 54 -5.83 -11.15 -4.80
C LEU A 54 -4.33 -11.40 -5.01
N GLU A 55 -3.88 -11.61 -6.25
CA GLU A 55 -2.46 -11.79 -6.56
C GLU A 55 -1.65 -10.55 -6.16
N ASP A 56 -2.18 -9.35 -6.41
CA ASP A 56 -1.55 -8.10 -5.98
C ASP A 56 -1.44 -8.01 -4.45
N ILE A 57 -2.43 -8.51 -3.72
CA ILE A 57 -2.37 -8.59 -2.25
C ILE A 57 -1.21 -9.49 -1.83
N GLN A 58 -1.09 -10.67 -2.44
CA GLN A 58 -0.04 -11.62 -2.11
C GLN A 58 1.36 -11.09 -2.47
N ARG A 59 1.50 -10.38 -3.59
CA ARG A 59 2.75 -9.70 -3.98
C ARG A 59 3.13 -8.65 -2.94
N VAL A 60 2.19 -7.80 -2.54
CA VAL A 60 2.43 -6.75 -1.54
C VAL A 60 2.78 -7.38 -0.19
N GLN A 61 2.01 -8.35 0.30
CA GLN A 61 2.25 -9.03 1.56
C GLN A 61 3.57 -9.83 1.56
N GLY A 62 3.91 -10.48 0.45
CA GLY A 62 5.17 -11.22 0.33
C GLY A 62 6.39 -10.31 0.28
N ALA A 63 6.27 -9.12 -0.30
CA ALA A 63 7.34 -8.12 -0.33
C ALA A 63 7.46 -7.31 0.98
N LEU A 64 6.38 -7.21 1.76
CA LEU A 64 6.37 -6.52 3.05
C LEU A 64 6.84 -7.43 4.17
N SER A 65 8.00 -7.14 4.76
CA SER A 65 8.53 -7.85 5.93
C SER A 65 7.88 -7.42 7.26
N GLY A 66 6.61 -6.99 7.24
CA GLY A 66 5.83 -6.56 8.42
C GLY A 66 5.31 -5.14 8.32
N SER A 67 6.20 -4.14 8.26
CA SER A 67 5.84 -2.72 8.25
C SER A 67 6.52 -1.98 7.11
N LEU A 68 5.90 -0.89 6.64
CA LEU A 68 6.52 -0.03 5.64
C LEU A 68 7.75 0.69 6.21
N PRO A 69 8.87 0.68 5.45
CA PRO A 69 10.15 1.19 5.91
C PRO A 69 10.21 2.70 5.94
#